data_AF-A0A813V783-F1
#
_entry.id   AF-A0A813V783-F1
#
_cell.length_a   1.000
_cell.length_b   1.000
_cell.length_c   1.000
_cell.angle_alpha   90.00
_cell.angle_beta   90.00
_cell.angle_gamma   90.00
#
_symmetry.space_group_name_H-M   'P 1'
#
loop_
_entity.id
_entity.type
_entity.pdbx_description
1 polymer ?
#
loop_
_entity_poly.entity_id
_entity_poly.type
_entity_poly.pdbx_seq_one_letter_code
_entity_poly.pdbx_strand_id
1 'polypeptide(L)'
;MSIYSEDEGLFEILIDWPTPRPHFIIKFKNNAKMSSDYSPNEYFQVKFLKDNEKQDLLNIVFNFRQKFKLSKKYILSFHTGNWMDTKAFHAHLCVDLDEYKRVLDETNPDYTKFRPTGNWKIRDGGSIKEMYIKNLENYEPLTRNKSQKYKKDDLDVIRNNSIKSQRFDLTNFTNLDLTFLNEPKLRIRSNSDADYLNDLCKIAESLGLFDRLIKNNGCHICLSYESNSTTVKSGYLLLAADFFYNILPTNHRDTFLKNFERNDQFYIDT
;
A
#
# COMPACT_ATOMS: atom_id res chain seq x y z
N MET A 1 -11.96 12.17 -9.08
CA MET A 1 -12.62 13.35 -8.50
C MET A 1 -12.00 13.60 -7.15
N SER A 2 -11.55 14.83 -6.88
CA SER A 2 -11.03 15.22 -5.57
C SER A 2 -12.18 15.28 -4.57
N ILE A 3 -11.98 14.66 -3.41
CA ILE A 3 -12.94 14.70 -2.29
C ILE A 3 -12.39 15.48 -1.09
N TYR A 4 -11.09 15.75 -1.08
CA TYR A 4 -10.44 16.52 -0.05
C TYR A 4 -9.10 17.07 -0.54
N SER A 5 -8.86 18.33 -0.22
CA SER A 5 -7.57 19.00 -0.36
C SER A 5 -7.53 20.17 0.61
N GLU A 6 -6.34 20.53 1.05
CA GLU A 6 -6.12 21.77 1.81
C GLU A 6 -5.89 22.92 0.82
N ASP A 7 -6.05 24.18 1.20
CA ASP A 7 -5.88 25.28 0.24
C ASP A 7 -4.39 25.43 -0.18
N GLU A 8 -3.49 25.46 0.80
CA GLU A 8 -2.05 25.65 0.59
C GLU A 8 -1.24 24.35 0.41
N GLY A 9 -1.88 23.17 0.57
CA GLY A 9 -1.21 21.87 0.46
C GLY A 9 -0.81 21.48 -0.96
N LEU A 10 0.07 20.49 -1.11
CA LEU A 10 0.54 19.98 -2.41
C LEU A 10 -0.31 18.82 -2.93
N PHE A 11 -0.91 18.06 -2.03
CA PHE A 11 -1.66 16.85 -2.36
C PHE A 11 -3.18 17.06 -2.36
N GLU A 12 -3.87 16.11 -2.99
CA GLU A 12 -5.32 15.93 -2.91
C GLU A 12 -5.66 14.45 -2.76
N ILE A 13 -6.81 14.18 -2.14
CA ILE A 13 -7.36 12.84 -1.92
C ILE A 13 -8.56 12.63 -2.84
N LEU A 14 -8.57 11.48 -3.53
CA LEU A 14 -9.56 11.09 -4.52
C LEU A 14 -10.14 9.72 -4.21
N ILE A 15 -11.34 9.48 -4.72
CA ILE A 15 -11.92 8.14 -4.77
C ILE A 15 -11.20 7.32 -5.87
N ASP A 16 -10.76 6.11 -5.53
CA ASP A 16 -10.33 5.12 -6.52
C ASP A 16 -11.57 4.52 -7.21
N TRP A 17 -12.09 5.28 -8.17
CA TRP A 17 -13.25 4.83 -8.93
C TRP A 17 -12.97 3.57 -9.76
N PRO A 18 -11.85 3.50 -10.50
CA PRO A 18 -11.57 2.34 -11.35
C PRO A 18 -11.43 1.04 -10.57
N THR A 19 -11.00 1.07 -9.30
CA THR A 19 -10.88 -0.13 -8.47
C THR A 19 -11.75 0.00 -7.20
N PRO A 20 -12.91 -0.66 -7.14
CA PRO A 20 -13.78 -0.60 -5.97
C PRO A 20 -13.14 -1.36 -4.80
N ARG A 21 -12.38 -0.62 -3.99
CA ARG A 21 -11.67 -1.07 -2.79
C ARG A 21 -11.86 -0.03 -1.69
N PRO A 22 -11.80 -0.40 -0.41
CA PRO A 22 -11.92 0.55 0.70
C PRO A 22 -10.65 1.39 0.88
N HIS A 23 -10.15 1.99 -0.20
CA HIS A 23 -9.01 2.90 -0.18
C HIS A 23 -9.28 4.18 -0.97
N PHE A 24 -8.57 5.25 -0.60
CA PHE A 24 -8.51 6.49 -1.36
C PHE A 24 -7.16 6.63 -2.07
N ILE A 25 -7.11 7.41 -3.13
CA ILE A 25 -5.88 7.76 -3.84
C ILE A 25 -5.40 9.13 -3.36
N ILE A 26 -4.14 9.25 -3.00
CA ILE A 26 -3.47 10.53 -2.75
C ILE A 26 -2.52 10.80 -3.90
N LYS A 27 -2.58 12.00 -4.49
CA LYS A 27 -1.63 12.44 -5.54
C LYS A 27 -1.41 13.94 -5.43
N PHE A 28 -0.43 14.45 -6.18
CA PHE A 28 -0.25 15.90 -6.32
C PHE A 28 -1.47 16.55 -6.96
N LYS A 29 -1.79 17.77 -6.53
CA LYS A 29 -2.75 18.64 -7.21
C LYS A 29 -2.24 19.00 -8.60
N ASN A 30 -3.15 19.19 -9.55
CA ASN A 30 -2.79 19.56 -10.93
C ASN A 30 -1.94 20.84 -11.05
N ASN A 31 -2.08 21.77 -10.11
CA ASN A 31 -1.34 23.05 -10.11
C ASN A 31 -0.13 23.05 -9.17
N ALA A 32 0.10 21.97 -8.42
CA ALA A 32 1.29 21.86 -7.58
C ALA A 32 2.51 21.74 -8.49
N LYS A 33 3.47 22.67 -8.34
CA LYS A 33 4.79 22.49 -8.94
C LYS A 33 5.49 21.37 -8.19
N MET A 34 5.38 20.18 -8.75
CA MET A 34 6.27 19.08 -8.47
C MET A 34 7.73 19.62 -8.55
N SER A 35 8.57 19.31 -7.55
CA SER A 35 9.96 19.76 -7.47
C SER A 35 10.75 19.67 -8.80
N SER A 36 11.69 20.58 -9.04
CA SER A 36 12.41 20.75 -10.31
C SER A 36 13.24 19.55 -10.78
N ASP A 37 13.45 18.54 -9.92
CA ASP A 37 14.37 17.43 -10.16
C ASP A 37 13.68 16.27 -10.93
N TYR A 38 12.51 16.54 -11.52
CA TYR A 38 11.69 15.52 -12.14
C TYR A 38 11.79 15.50 -13.65
N SER A 39 12.12 14.33 -14.18
CA SER A 39 11.95 14.03 -15.58
C SER A 39 10.54 13.46 -15.82
N PRO A 40 9.73 14.02 -16.75
CA PRO A 40 8.41 13.48 -17.12
C PRO A 40 8.47 12.06 -17.72
N ASN A 41 9.67 11.53 -17.95
CA ASN A 41 9.91 10.16 -18.39
C ASN A 41 10.18 9.17 -17.25
N GLU A 42 10.15 9.63 -16.00
CA GLU A 42 10.44 8.80 -14.84
C GLU A 42 9.19 8.45 -14.03
N TYR A 43 9.17 7.23 -13.50
CA TYR A 43 8.12 6.80 -12.57
C TYR A 43 8.34 7.50 -11.24
N PHE A 44 7.37 8.30 -10.83
CA PHE A 44 7.47 9.07 -9.62
C PHE A 44 7.15 8.23 -8.39
N GLN A 45 8.19 7.84 -7.66
CA GLN A 45 8.15 7.03 -6.45
C GLN A 45 8.30 7.88 -5.18
N VAL A 46 7.85 7.34 -4.05
CA VAL A 46 7.88 8.02 -2.74
C VAL A 46 9.28 8.47 -2.30
N LYS A 47 10.34 7.78 -2.73
CA LYS A 47 11.72 8.16 -2.39
C LYS A 47 12.16 9.51 -2.96
N PHE A 48 11.49 9.99 -4.02
CA PHE A 48 11.81 11.27 -4.66
C PHE A 48 11.09 12.47 -4.03
N LEU A 49 10.23 12.24 -3.04
CA LEU A 49 9.64 13.32 -2.27
C LEU A 49 10.72 13.98 -1.40
N LYS A 50 10.75 15.31 -1.43
CA LYS A 50 11.51 16.12 -0.48
C LYS A 50 10.87 16.04 0.90
N ASP A 51 11.61 16.35 1.96
CA ASP A 51 11.10 16.16 3.32
C ASP A 51 9.88 17.04 3.64
N ASN A 52 9.81 18.24 3.06
CA ASN A 52 8.62 19.09 3.14
C ASN A 52 7.42 18.47 2.40
N GLU A 53 7.63 17.81 1.27
CA GLU A 53 6.57 17.11 0.52
C GLU A 53 6.10 15.86 1.27
N LYS A 54 7.02 15.11 1.90
CA LYS A 54 6.65 13.99 2.79
C LYS A 54 5.83 14.50 3.98
N GLN A 55 6.23 15.61 4.58
CA GLN A 55 5.49 16.20 5.70
C GLN A 55 4.08 16.63 5.27
N ASP A 56 3.95 17.31 4.12
CA ASP A 56 2.64 17.70 3.56
C ASP A 56 1.75 16.48 3.29
N LEU A 57 2.33 15.40 2.76
CA LEU A 57 1.65 14.13 2.54
C LEU A 57 1.14 13.50 3.85
N LEU A 58 1.94 13.53 4.91
CA LEU A 58 1.50 13.01 6.21
C LEU A 58 0.43 13.93 6.84
N ASN A 59 0.56 15.25 6.66
CA ASN A 59 -0.41 16.23 7.14
C ASN A 59 -1.77 16.07 6.47
N ILE A 60 -1.83 15.92 5.14
CA ILE A 60 -3.12 15.75 4.45
C ILE A 60 -3.84 14.47 4.90
N VAL A 61 -3.10 13.38 5.17
CA VAL A 61 -3.66 12.14 5.72
C VAL A 61 -4.24 12.39 7.10
N PHE A 62 -3.50 13.09 7.97
CA PHE A 62 -3.95 13.45 9.30
C PHE A 62 -5.20 14.34 9.27
N ASN A 63 -5.21 15.39 8.44
CA ASN A 63 -6.30 16.35 8.38
C ASN A 63 -7.55 15.76 7.71
N PHE A 64 -7.38 14.89 6.71
CA PHE A 64 -8.47 14.06 6.17
C PHE A 64 -9.09 13.18 7.24
N ARG A 65 -8.25 12.49 8.01
CA ARG A 65 -8.68 11.63 9.12
C ARG A 65 -9.47 12.42 10.16
N GLN A 66 -9.04 13.61 10.53
CA GLN A 66 -9.76 14.48 11.47
C GLN A 66 -11.10 14.94 10.91
N LYS A 67 -11.12 15.44 9.66
CA LYS A 67 -12.32 15.92 8.99
C LYS A 67 -13.40 14.84 8.94
N PHE A 68 -13.02 13.65 8.51
CA PHE A 68 -13.94 12.53 8.34
C PHE A 68 -14.00 11.61 9.56
N LYS A 69 -13.35 11.95 10.67
CA LYS A 69 -13.38 11.18 11.93
C LYS A 69 -13.11 9.68 11.73
N LEU A 70 -12.06 9.34 11.01
CA LEU A 70 -11.65 7.94 10.85
C LEU A 70 -11.15 7.41 12.21
N SER A 71 -11.93 6.52 12.80
CA SER A 71 -11.79 6.02 14.16
C SER A 71 -11.14 4.64 14.22
N LYS A 72 -11.14 3.89 13.12
CA LYS A 72 -10.50 2.59 13.00
C LYS A 72 -9.06 2.72 12.48
N LYS A 73 -8.34 1.59 12.44
CA LYS A 73 -6.99 1.49 11.85
C LYS A 73 -7.04 1.89 10.38
N TYR A 74 -6.03 2.62 9.93
CA TYR A 74 -5.83 2.95 8.52
C TYR A 74 -4.36 2.80 8.13
N ILE A 75 -4.11 2.58 6.84
CA ILE A 75 -2.77 2.34 6.30
C ILE A 75 -2.52 3.30 5.15
N LEU A 76 -1.40 4.02 5.21
CA LEU A 76 -0.86 4.72 4.06
C LEU A 76 0.11 3.79 3.35
N SER A 77 -0.17 3.49 2.08
CA SER A 77 0.58 2.53 1.28
C SER A 77 1.11 3.16 -0.01
N PHE A 78 2.37 2.85 -0.34
CA PHE A 78 3.05 3.31 -1.54
C PHE A 78 3.51 2.14 -2.38
N HIS A 79 3.24 2.19 -3.68
CA HIS A 79 3.72 1.15 -4.58
C HIS A 79 5.25 1.21 -4.79
N THR A 80 5.81 0.01 -4.66
CA THR A 80 7.10 -0.51 -5.08
C THR A 80 7.28 -0.64 -6.60
N GLY A 81 8.21 0.05 -7.27
CA GLY A 81 8.55 -0.27 -8.67
C GLY A 81 7.44 0.02 -9.69
N ASN A 82 7.27 -0.86 -10.70
CA ASN A 82 6.32 -0.66 -11.80
C ASN A 82 5.03 -1.47 -11.58
N TRP A 83 3.98 -0.82 -11.07
CA TRP A 83 2.69 -1.46 -10.80
C TRP A 83 1.60 -1.10 -11.83
N MET A 84 1.73 0.03 -12.52
CA MET A 84 0.90 0.44 -13.65
C MET A 84 1.68 1.42 -14.54
N ASP A 85 1.27 1.56 -15.80
CA ASP A 85 1.82 2.53 -16.78
C ASP A 85 1.71 4.00 -16.35
N THR A 86 1.22 4.28 -15.14
CA THR A 86 1.12 5.63 -14.59
C THR A 86 2.49 6.07 -14.07
N LYS A 87 3.10 7.03 -14.77
CA LYS A 87 4.35 7.66 -14.33
C LYS A 87 4.16 8.63 -13.15
N ALA A 88 2.92 8.97 -12.83
CA ALA A 88 2.58 9.93 -11.78
C ALA A 88 2.62 9.30 -10.38
N PHE A 89 2.99 10.14 -9.41
CA PHE A 89 2.88 9.80 -7.99
C PHE A 89 1.47 9.40 -7.64
N HIS A 90 1.31 8.31 -6.92
CA HIS A 90 0.13 8.13 -6.09
C HIS A 90 0.43 7.24 -4.88
N ALA A 91 -0.31 7.47 -3.81
CA ALA A 91 -0.36 6.63 -2.63
C ALA A 91 -1.80 6.16 -2.40
N HIS A 92 -1.95 5.07 -1.66
CA HIS A 92 -3.24 4.53 -1.26
C HIS A 92 -3.45 4.76 0.23
N LEU A 93 -4.56 5.41 0.60
CA LEU A 93 -5.03 5.51 1.97
C LEU A 93 -6.12 4.46 2.19
N CYS A 94 -5.69 3.35 2.76
CA CYS A 94 -6.44 2.13 3.03
C CYS A 94 -7.19 2.28 4.34
N VAL A 95 -8.50 2.09 4.33
CA VAL A 95 -9.39 2.35 5.49
C VAL A 95 -10.37 1.21 5.68
N ASP A 96 -11.05 1.20 6.82
CA ASP A 96 -12.15 0.26 7.04
C ASP A 96 -13.31 0.52 6.07
N LEU A 97 -13.97 -0.56 5.62
CA LEU A 97 -15.06 -0.51 4.65
C LEU A 97 -16.23 0.39 5.08
N ASP A 98 -16.64 0.33 6.35
CA ASP A 98 -17.76 1.12 6.85
C ASP A 98 -17.40 2.61 6.89
N GLU A 99 -16.16 2.92 7.29
CA GLU A 99 -15.66 4.29 7.29
C GLU A 99 -15.52 4.84 5.88
N TYR A 100 -15.03 4.02 4.94
CA TYR A 100 -14.99 4.35 3.52
C TYR A 100 -16.37 4.72 2.98
N LYS A 101 -17.36 3.84 3.20
CA LYS A 101 -18.75 4.07 2.75
C LYS A 101 -19.34 5.33 3.36
N ARG A 102 -19.09 5.59 4.64
CA ARG A 102 -19.54 6.81 5.29
C ARG A 102 -18.94 8.06 4.64
N VAL A 103 -17.65 8.06 4.32
CA VAL A 103 -17.02 9.16 3.58
C VAL A 103 -17.64 9.35 2.19
N LEU A 104 -17.96 8.26 1.48
CA LEU A 104 -18.66 8.37 0.19
C LEU A 104 -20.05 9.00 0.33
N ASP A 105 -20.79 8.66 1.38
CA ASP A 105 -22.11 9.24 1.63
C ASP A 105 -22.01 10.72 2.04
N GLU A 106 -21.05 11.09 2.88
CA GLU A 106 -20.81 12.49 3.27
C GLU A 106 -20.33 13.37 2.11
N THR A 107 -19.45 12.83 1.26
CA THR A 107 -18.92 13.56 0.10
C THR A 107 -19.87 13.56 -1.10
N ASN A 108 -20.83 12.63 -1.12
CA ASN A 108 -21.84 12.42 -2.15
C ASN A 108 -21.28 12.66 -3.57
N PRO A 109 -20.29 11.87 -4.01
CA PRO A 109 -19.64 12.09 -5.29
C PRO A 109 -20.64 11.97 -6.44
N ASP A 110 -20.38 12.70 -7.52
CA ASP A 110 -21.25 12.66 -8.70
C ASP A 110 -21.10 11.32 -9.45
N TYR A 111 -21.93 10.35 -9.09
CA TYR A 111 -21.91 9.00 -9.66
C TYR A 111 -22.25 8.96 -11.15
N THR A 112 -22.81 10.03 -11.73
CA THR A 112 -23.17 10.06 -13.16
C THR A 112 -21.96 10.15 -14.08
N LYS A 113 -20.84 10.68 -13.56
CA LYS A 113 -19.56 10.79 -14.28
C LYS A 113 -18.81 9.47 -14.40
N PHE A 114 -19.37 8.42 -13.84
CA PHE A 114 -18.64 7.21 -13.59
C PHE A 114 -19.15 6.01 -14.39
N ARG A 115 -18.24 5.09 -14.72
CA ARG A 115 -18.56 3.87 -15.47
C ARG A 115 -17.87 2.66 -14.85
N PRO A 116 -18.52 1.48 -14.83
CA PRO A 116 -17.88 0.25 -14.39
C PRO A 116 -16.67 -0.08 -15.26
N THR A 117 -15.57 -0.52 -14.62
CA THR A 117 -14.32 -0.86 -15.32
C THR A 117 -14.07 -2.37 -15.32
N GLY A 118 -12.99 -2.81 -15.98
CA GLY A 118 -12.46 -4.19 -15.92
C GLY A 118 -12.36 -4.78 -14.51
N ASN A 119 -12.10 -3.94 -13.51
CA ASN A 119 -11.89 -4.37 -12.12
C ASN A 119 -13.19 -4.64 -11.36
N TRP A 120 -14.33 -4.23 -11.90
CA TRP A 120 -15.64 -4.46 -11.30
C TRP A 120 -16.11 -5.88 -11.63
N LYS A 121 -16.37 -6.66 -10.59
CA LYS A 121 -16.83 -8.04 -10.69
C LYS A 121 -18.34 -8.14 -10.75
N ILE A 122 -19.03 -7.30 -9.98
CA ILE A 122 -20.49 -7.19 -9.99
C ILE A 122 -20.84 -6.03 -10.93
N ARG A 123 -21.65 -6.28 -11.95
CA ARG A 123 -21.95 -5.29 -13.02
C ARG A 123 -23.43 -5.18 -13.35
N ASP A 124 -24.25 -5.95 -12.68
CA ASP A 124 -25.66 -6.13 -12.92
C ASP A 124 -26.49 -5.62 -11.72
N GLY A 125 -27.68 -5.10 -12.04
CA GLY A 125 -28.71 -4.75 -11.06
C GLY A 125 -28.42 -3.50 -10.22
N GLY A 126 -28.93 -2.36 -10.68
CA GLY A 126 -29.03 -1.11 -9.91
C GLY A 126 -28.43 0.11 -10.62
N SER A 127 -28.38 1.21 -9.90
CA SER A 127 -27.63 2.42 -10.23
C SER A 127 -26.11 2.19 -10.14
N ILE A 128 -25.33 3.09 -10.74
CA ILE A 128 -23.86 3.07 -10.68
C ILE A 128 -23.34 3.12 -9.23
N LYS A 129 -24.01 3.88 -8.35
CA LYS A 129 -23.71 3.92 -6.91
C LYS A 129 -23.87 2.54 -6.30
N GLU A 130 -25.03 1.89 -6.47
CA GLU A 130 -25.31 0.58 -5.89
C GLU A 130 -24.34 -0.48 -6.39
N MET A 131 -24.00 -0.46 -7.68
CA MET A 131 -22.99 -1.37 -8.23
C MET A 131 -21.60 -1.14 -7.59
N TYR A 132 -21.17 0.11 -7.40
CA TYR A 132 -19.89 0.41 -6.74
C TYR A 132 -19.87 -0.13 -5.31
N ILE A 133 -20.91 0.16 -4.52
CA ILE A 133 -21.04 -0.29 -3.13
C ILE A 133 -21.03 -1.81 -3.03
N LYS A 134 -21.79 -2.52 -3.88
CA LYS A 134 -21.76 -3.99 -3.92
C LYS A 134 -20.36 -4.54 -4.19
N ASN A 135 -19.60 -3.92 -5.10
CA ASN A 135 -18.22 -4.36 -5.36
C ASN A 135 -17.30 -4.10 -4.17
N LEU A 136 -17.46 -2.99 -3.43
CA LEU A 136 -16.72 -2.72 -2.21
C LEU A 136 -17.00 -3.80 -1.14
N GLU A 137 -18.27 -4.11 -0.91
CA GLU A 137 -18.71 -5.11 0.08
C GLU A 137 -18.25 -6.53 -0.27
N ASN A 138 -18.11 -6.83 -1.56
CA ASN A 138 -17.65 -8.15 -2.04
C ASN A 138 -16.15 -8.18 -2.32
N TYR A 139 -15.41 -7.10 -2.06
CA TYR A 139 -13.97 -7.04 -2.34
C TYR A 139 -13.22 -8.16 -1.59
N GLU A 140 -13.42 -8.28 -0.27
CA GLU A 140 -12.74 -9.28 0.56
C GLU A 140 -12.98 -10.74 0.11
N PRO A 141 -14.22 -11.22 -0.08
CA PRO A 141 -14.46 -12.57 -0.59
C PRO A 141 -13.78 -12.83 -1.94
N LEU A 142 -13.81 -11.83 -2.84
CA LEU A 142 -13.24 -11.96 -4.18
C LEU A 142 -11.72 -11.93 -4.19
N THR A 143 -11.09 -11.17 -3.28
CA THR A 143 -9.64 -11.14 -3.13
C THR A 143 -9.13 -12.38 -2.44
N ARG A 144 -9.81 -12.91 -1.41
CA ARG A 144 -9.36 -14.12 -0.70
C ARG A 144 -9.09 -15.29 -1.64
N ASN A 145 -9.99 -15.54 -2.59
CA ASN A 145 -9.80 -16.61 -3.59
C ASN A 145 -8.58 -16.37 -4.49
N LYS A 146 -8.30 -15.11 -4.86
CA LYS A 146 -7.11 -14.76 -5.63
C LYS A 146 -5.84 -14.84 -4.79
N SER A 147 -5.86 -14.33 -3.57
CA SER A 147 -4.74 -14.39 -2.63
C SER A 147 -4.31 -15.83 -2.34
N GLN A 148 -5.27 -16.76 -2.21
CA GLN A 148 -4.96 -18.19 -2.09
C GLN A 148 -4.23 -18.74 -3.32
N LYS A 149 -4.61 -18.29 -4.52
CA LYS A 149 -3.90 -18.65 -5.75
C LYS A 149 -2.46 -18.10 -5.75
N TYR A 150 -2.29 -16.81 -5.47
CA TYR A 150 -0.94 -16.20 -5.37
C TYR A 150 -0.08 -16.90 -4.32
N LYS A 151 -0.63 -17.20 -3.15
CA LYS A 151 0.05 -17.96 -2.10
C LYS A 151 0.53 -19.33 -2.59
N LYS A 152 -0.30 -20.05 -3.34
CA LYS A 152 0.10 -21.35 -3.91
C LYS A 152 1.24 -21.19 -4.91
N ASP A 153 1.12 -20.24 -5.82
CA ASP A 153 2.15 -19.95 -6.83
C ASP A 153 3.48 -19.58 -6.14
N ASP A 154 3.43 -18.74 -5.09
CA ASP A 154 4.60 -18.36 -4.28
C ASP A 154 5.24 -19.56 -3.57
N LEU A 155 4.43 -20.44 -2.96
CA LEU A 155 4.93 -21.66 -2.31
C LEU A 155 5.63 -22.59 -3.30
N ASP A 156 5.07 -22.74 -4.49
CA ASP A 156 5.66 -23.55 -5.56
C ASP A 156 7.00 -22.93 -6.02
N VAL A 157 7.07 -21.60 -6.14
CA VAL A 157 8.33 -20.89 -6.44
C VAL A 157 9.36 -21.10 -5.33
N ILE A 158 9.01 -20.90 -4.05
CA ILE A 158 9.93 -21.05 -2.91
C ILE A 158 10.50 -22.47 -2.86
N ARG A 159 9.64 -23.49 -3.02
CA ARG A 159 10.04 -24.91 -2.96
C ARG A 159 10.93 -25.31 -4.14
N ASN A 160 10.68 -24.75 -5.33
CA ASN A 160 11.41 -25.11 -6.55
C ASN A 160 12.70 -24.30 -6.77
N ASN A 161 12.80 -23.06 -6.25
CA ASN A 161 13.89 -22.12 -6.55
C ASN A 161 14.82 -21.80 -5.35
N SER A 162 14.80 -22.59 -4.28
CA SER A 162 15.54 -22.31 -3.03
C SER A 162 17.08 -22.24 -3.12
N ILE A 163 17.68 -22.33 -4.32
CA ILE A 163 19.13 -22.50 -4.51
C ILE A 163 19.81 -21.36 -5.32
N LYS A 164 19.09 -20.35 -5.87
CA LYS A 164 19.71 -19.35 -6.78
C LYS A 164 19.51 -17.87 -6.45
N SER A 165 19.26 -17.47 -5.20
CA SER A 165 19.06 -16.05 -4.87
C SER A 165 20.36 -15.33 -4.49
N GLN A 166 20.58 -14.16 -5.08
CA GLN A 166 21.54 -13.14 -4.64
C GLN A 166 21.33 -12.88 -3.13
N ARG A 167 22.39 -13.06 -2.33
CA ARG A 167 22.29 -12.90 -0.86
C ARG A 167 22.21 -11.41 -0.55
N PHE A 168 21.05 -10.96 -0.07
CA PHE A 168 20.92 -9.66 0.57
C PHE A 168 21.27 -9.79 2.04
N ASP A 169 22.12 -8.89 2.52
CA ASP A 169 22.53 -8.88 3.91
C ASP A 169 21.63 -7.93 4.72
N LEU A 170 20.58 -8.51 5.31
CA LEU A 170 19.68 -7.79 6.21
C LEU A 170 20.35 -7.41 7.56
N THR A 171 21.54 -7.92 7.87
CA THR A 171 22.20 -7.63 9.16
C THR A 171 22.63 -6.17 9.29
N ASN A 172 22.74 -5.45 8.16
CA ASN A 172 22.99 -4.01 8.15
C ASN A 172 21.83 -3.15 8.67
N PHE A 173 20.63 -3.74 8.85
CA PHE A 173 19.46 -3.05 9.36
C PHE A 173 19.13 -3.49 10.79
N THR A 174 19.71 -2.78 11.76
CA THR A 174 19.55 -3.08 13.19
C THR A 174 18.13 -2.80 13.72
N ASN A 175 17.34 -2.02 13.00
CA ASN A 175 15.98 -1.63 13.33
C ASN A 175 14.91 -2.60 12.80
N LEU A 176 15.27 -3.74 12.19
CA LEU A 176 14.28 -4.69 11.67
C LEU A 176 13.72 -5.63 12.76
N ASP A 177 12.40 -5.81 12.73
CA ASP A 177 11.70 -6.81 13.52
C ASP A 177 11.46 -8.08 12.69
N LEU A 178 12.23 -9.12 13.02
CA LEU A 178 12.15 -10.45 12.41
C LEU A 178 11.44 -11.47 13.31
N THR A 179 10.76 -11.02 14.37
CA THR A 179 10.02 -11.91 15.28
C THR A 179 8.69 -12.37 14.68
N PHE A 180 8.11 -11.58 13.77
CA PHE A 180 6.85 -11.89 13.09
C PHE A 180 7.10 -12.45 11.69
N LEU A 181 7.13 -13.77 11.58
CA LEU A 181 7.42 -14.50 10.33
C LEU A 181 6.21 -15.29 9.81
N ASN A 182 5.02 -14.72 9.91
CA ASN A 182 3.77 -15.33 9.40
C ASN A 182 3.26 -14.69 8.11
N GLU A 183 3.83 -13.54 7.75
CA GLU A 183 3.47 -12.74 6.58
C GLU A 183 4.75 -12.23 5.93
N PRO A 184 4.77 -11.97 4.61
CA PRO A 184 5.94 -11.44 3.92
C PRO A 184 6.07 -9.93 4.16
N LYS A 185 6.09 -9.54 5.44
CA LYS A 185 6.19 -8.16 5.90
C LYS A 185 7.52 -7.96 6.63
N LEU A 186 8.37 -7.10 6.09
CA LEU A 186 9.58 -6.64 6.75
C LEU A 186 9.25 -5.44 7.63
N ARG A 187 9.12 -5.65 8.94
CA ARG A 187 8.67 -4.63 9.89
C ARG A 187 9.85 -3.87 10.48
N ILE A 188 9.68 -2.56 10.73
CA ILE A 188 10.60 -1.78 11.54
C ILE A 188 10.19 -1.90 13.01
N ARG A 189 11.15 -2.12 13.90
CA ARG A 189 10.95 -2.12 15.36
C ARG A 189 10.40 -0.78 15.79
N SER A 190 9.35 -0.81 16.61
CA SER A 190 8.75 0.40 17.15
C SER A 190 9.77 1.16 18.00
N ASN A 191 10.07 2.40 17.62
CA ASN A 191 10.85 3.34 18.43
C ASN A 191 10.15 4.71 18.42
N SER A 192 10.28 5.48 19.52
CA SER A 192 9.63 6.79 19.66
C SER A 192 10.06 7.80 18.59
N ASP A 193 11.29 7.65 18.10
CA ASP A 193 11.93 8.56 17.14
C ASP A 193 11.97 8.00 15.72
N ALA A 194 11.23 6.92 15.45
CA ALA A 194 11.28 6.23 14.17
C ALA A 194 10.66 7.09 13.05
N ASP A 195 11.51 7.56 12.13
CA ASP A 195 11.07 8.08 10.84
C ASP A 195 10.79 6.91 9.89
N TYR A 196 9.67 6.23 10.13
CA TYR A 196 9.31 5.01 9.42
C TYR A 196 9.34 5.18 7.90
N LEU A 197 8.91 6.34 7.37
CA LEU A 197 8.85 6.53 5.93
C LEU A 197 10.25 6.57 5.32
N ASN A 198 11.14 7.38 5.90
CA ASN A 198 12.50 7.49 5.40
C ASN A 198 13.30 6.20 5.59
N ASP A 199 13.13 5.52 6.72
CA ASP A 199 13.82 4.25 6.97
C ASP A 199 13.34 3.16 6.00
N LEU A 200 12.02 3.04 5.77
CA LEU A 200 11.49 2.09 4.79
C LEU A 200 11.95 2.41 3.37
N CYS A 201 12.07 3.68 3.00
CA CYS A 201 12.64 4.07 1.70
C CYS A 201 14.10 3.63 1.57
N LYS A 202 14.94 3.85 2.58
CA LYS A 202 16.35 3.41 2.57
C LYS A 202 16.48 1.89 2.46
N ILE A 203 15.65 1.15 3.20
CA ILE A 203 15.63 -0.32 3.13
C ILE A 203 15.17 -0.76 1.74
N ALA A 204 14.08 -0.21 1.22
CA ALA A 204 13.56 -0.55 -0.09
C ALA A 204 14.57 -0.27 -1.21
N GLU A 205 15.30 0.84 -1.13
CA GLU A 205 16.37 1.19 -2.07
C GLU A 205 17.54 0.22 -1.99
N SER A 206 17.99 -0.14 -0.79
CA SER A 206 19.07 -1.12 -0.59
C SER A 206 18.71 -2.52 -1.09
N LEU A 207 17.40 -2.85 -1.08
CA LEU A 207 16.85 -4.08 -1.64
C LEU A 207 16.56 -3.99 -3.15
N GLY A 208 16.84 -2.85 -3.79
CA GLY A 208 16.59 -2.63 -5.22
C GLY A 208 15.11 -2.55 -5.60
N LEU A 209 14.19 -2.38 -4.63
CA LEU A 209 12.74 -2.45 -4.87
C LEU A 209 12.19 -1.31 -5.73
N PHE A 210 12.96 -0.23 -5.87
CA PHE A 210 12.63 0.90 -6.72
C PHE A 210 13.04 0.69 -8.19
N ASP A 211 13.85 -0.33 -8.49
CA ASP A 211 14.29 -0.60 -9.86
C ASP A 211 13.18 -1.14 -10.75
N ARG A 212 13.04 -0.53 -11.93
CA ARG A 212 11.97 -0.79 -12.91
C ARG A 212 12.02 -2.19 -13.52
N LEU A 213 13.14 -2.89 -13.37
CA LEU A 213 13.36 -4.23 -13.93
C LEU A 213 12.71 -5.32 -13.07
N ILE A 214 12.39 -5.04 -11.81
CA ILE A 214 11.68 -5.97 -10.93
C ILE A 214 10.18 -5.92 -11.28
N LYS A 215 9.80 -6.61 -12.36
CA LYS A 215 8.38 -6.82 -12.68
C LYS A 215 7.76 -7.75 -11.64
N ASN A 216 6.56 -7.41 -11.19
CA ASN A 216 5.62 -8.29 -10.47
C ASN A 216 5.84 -8.57 -8.97
N ASN A 217 6.78 -7.95 -8.27
CA ASN A 217 7.04 -8.34 -6.87
C ASN A 217 6.20 -7.63 -5.80
N GLY A 218 5.10 -6.97 -6.20
CA GLY A 218 4.03 -6.56 -5.28
C GLY A 218 4.51 -5.86 -4.02
N CYS A 219 5.58 -5.07 -4.10
CA CYS A 219 6.16 -4.49 -2.91
C CYS A 219 5.44 -3.19 -2.56
N HIS A 220 5.14 -3.00 -1.28
CA HIS A 220 4.54 -1.78 -0.78
C HIS A 220 5.33 -1.28 0.42
N ILE A 221 5.56 0.02 0.47
CA ILE A 221 5.92 0.71 1.71
C ILE A 221 4.61 1.02 2.42
N CYS A 222 4.43 0.57 3.66
CA CYS A 222 3.20 0.74 4.41
C CYS A 222 3.47 1.39 5.77
N LEU A 223 2.68 2.43 6.08
CA LEU A 223 2.63 3.08 7.38
C LEU A 223 1.26 2.81 8.01
N SER A 224 1.25 2.12 9.14
CA SER A 224 0.03 1.80 9.86
C SER A 224 -0.22 2.80 10.97
N TYR A 225 -1.46 3.27 11.06
CA TYR A 225 -1.95 4.15 12.10
C TYR A 225 -3.00 3.41 12.91
N GLU A 226 -2.94 3.53 14.24
CA GLU A 226 -3.97 2.97 15.11
C GLU A 226 -5.13 3.94 15.32
N SER A 227 -6.25 3.37 15.75
CA SER A 227 -7.45 4.09 16.17
C SER A 227 -7.08 5.24 17.11
N ASN A 228 -7.47 6.46 16.74
CA ASN A 228 -7.22 7.67 17.53
C ASN A 228 -5.74 8.10 17.68
N SER A 229 -4.80 7.47 16.96
CA SER A 229 -3.42 7.93 16.91
C SER A 229 -3.20 8.94 15.78
N THR A 230 -2.43 9.98 16.09
CA THR A 230 -1.92 10.95 15.10
C THR A 230 -0.52 10.57 14.61
N THR A 231 0.10 9.59 15.26
CA THR A 231 1.44 9.13 14.96
C THR A 231 1.39 7.76 14.29
N VAL A 232 2.32 7.54 13.37
CA VAL A 232 2.54 6.22 12.77
C VAL A 232 2.89 5.24 13.89
N LYS A 233 2.11 4.17 14.02
CA LYS A 233 2.33 3.16 15.04
C LYS A 233 3.39 2.16 14.64
N SER A 234 3.40 1.79 13.36
CA SER A 234 4.35 0.84 12.80
C SER A 234 4.54 1.06 11.31
N GLY A 235 5.76 0.83 10.82
CA GLY A 235 6.07 0.80 9.39
C GLY A 235 6.53 -0.58 8.93
N TYR A 236 6.15 -0.99 7.72
CA TYR A 236 6.62 -2.23 7.13
C TYR A 236 6.73 -2.17 5.60
N LEU A 237 7.65 -2.98 5.04
CA LEU A 237 7.62 -3.34 3.62
C LEU A 237 6.79 -4.61 3.48
N LEU A 238 5.71 -4.55 2.70
CA LEU A 238 5.06 -5.76 2.20
C LEU A 238 5.79 -6.22 0.94
N LEU A 239 6.17 -7.48 0.85
CA LEU A 239 6.93 -8.04 -0.27
C LEU A 239 6.21 -9.27 -0.85
N ALA A 240 6.57 -9.66 -2.07
CA ALA A 240 6.28 -11.01 -2.55
C ALA A 240 6.91 -12.06 -1.63
N ALA A 241 6.22 -13.17 -1.40
CA ALA A 241 6.64 -14.14 -0.38
C ALA A 241 7.93 -14.87 -0.73
N ASP A 242 8.17 -15.13 -2.01
CA ASP A 242 9.42 -15.70 -2.51
C ASP A 242 10.61 -14.75 -2.31
N PHE A 243 10.41 -13.46 -2.60
CA PHE A 243 11.43 -12.44 -2.35
C PHE A 243 11.72 -12.32 -0.86
N PHE A 244 10.68 -12.24 -0.02
CA PHE A 244 10.82 -12.21 1.44
C PHE A 244 11.61 -13.42 1.96
N TYR A 245 11.25 -14.64 1.54
CA TYR A 245 11.96 -15.87 1.90
C TYR A 245 13.45 -15.80 1.55
N ASN A 246 13.80 -15.25 0.38
CA ASN A 246 15.17 -15.19 -0.10
C ASN A 246 16.04 -14.15 0.61
N ILE A 247 15.45 -13.07 1.14
CA ILE A 247 16.18 -12.07 1.91
C ILE A 247 16.31 -12.42 3.40
N LEU A 248 15.48 -13.35 3.92
CA LEU A 248 15.56 -13.77 5.31
C LEU A 248 16.90 -14.47 5.62
N PRO A 249 17.47 -14.28 6.83
CA PRO A 249 18.57 -15.10 7.30
C PRO A 249 18.19 -16.58 7.34
N THR A 250 19.14 -17.47 7.05
CA THR A 250 18.88 -18.91 6.87
C THR A 250 18.12 -19.55 8.03
N ASN A 251 18.43 -19.16 9.28
CA ASN A 251 17.77 -19.67 10.48
C ASN A 251 16.29 -19.24 10.63
N HIS A 252 15.83 -18.26 9.85
CA HIS A 252 14.44 -17.78 9.87
C HIS A 252 13.59 -18.32 8.72
N ARG A 253 14.20 -18.85 7.66
CA ARG A 253 13.52 -19.31 6.43
C ARG A 253 12.54 -20.45 6.68
N ASP A 254 12.98 -21.50 7.39
CA ASP A 254 12.13 -22.66 7.68
C ASP A 254 10.93 -22.28 8.57
N THR A 255 11.17 -21.35 9.52
CA THR A 255 10.11 -20.83 10.39
C THR A 255 9.09 -20.05 9.57
N PHE A 256 9.54 -19.15 8.68
CA PHE A 256 8.65 -18.42 7.78
C PHE A 256 7.86 -19.37 6.89
N LEU A 257 8.52 -20.30 6.19
CA LEU A 257 7.86 -21.24 5.28
C LEU A 257 6.75 -22.03 5.99
N LYS A 258 7.06 -22.60 7.16
CA LYS A 258 6.09 -23.36 7.96
C LYS A 258 4.89 -22.52 8.39
N ASN A 259 5.13 -21.28 8.80
CA ASN A 259 4.06 -20.37 9.22
C ASN A 259 3.23 -19.89 8.03
N PHE A 260 3.88 -19.51 6.93
CA PHE A 260 3.27 -19.04 5.70
C PHE A 260 2.37 -20.12 5.09
N GLU A 261 2.80 -21.38 5.08
CA GLU A 261 1.98 -22.52 4.64
C GLU A 261 0.69 -22.66 5.46
N ARG A 262 0.78 -22.55 6.79
CA ARG A 262 -0.34 -22.75 7.72
C ARG A 262 -1.32 -21.58 7.74
N ASN A 263 -0.89 -20.38 7.37
CA ASN A 263 -1.69 -19.18 7.54
C ASN A 263 -2.68 -19.01 6.37
N ASP A 264 -3.97 -19.27 6.58
CA ASP A 264 -4.99 -19.11 5.53
C ASP A 264 -5.42 -17.66 5.30
N GLN A 265 -4.91 -16.72 6.10
CA GLN A 265 -5.23 -15.30 6.02
C GLN A 265 -4.05 -14.54 5.41
N PHE A 266 -4.13 -14.28 4.10
CA PHE A 266 -3.31 -13.25 3.45
C PHE A 266 -4.22 -12.11 3.05
N TYR A 267 -4.26 -11.11 3.92
CA TYR A 267 -4.76 -9.79 3.55
C TYR A 267 -3.54 -8.90 3.38
N ILE A 268 -3.38 -8.43 2.14
CA ILE A 268 -2.88 -7.08 1.99
C ILE A 268 -3.99 -6.25 2.63
N ASP A 269 -3.79 -5.81 3.88
CA ASP A 269 -4.65 -4.75 4.45
C ASP A 269 -4.45 -3.54 3.53
N THR A 270 -5.30 -3.45 2.50
CA THR A 270 -5.53 -2.28 1.65
C THR A 270 -7.00 -1.94 1.72
#